data_AF-A0A923IG68-F1
#
_entry.id   AF-A0A923IG68-F1
#
_cell.length_a   1.000
_cell.length_b   1.000
_cell.length_c   1.000
_cell.angle_alpha   90.00
_cell.angle_beta   90.00
_cell.angle_gamma   90.00
#
_symmetry.space_group_name_H-M   'P 1'
#
loop_
_entity.id
_entity.type
_entity.pdbx_description
1 polymer ?
#
loop_
_entity_poly.entity_id
_entity_poly.type
_entity_poly.pdbx_seq_one_letter_code
_entity_poly.pdbx_strand_id
1 'polypeptide(L)'
;MNHEFHYYITYVIAARAGFPPQDAQLVAYSSQYTDDNDIIFEIDRGRPTAYGNYISQTVNILKPMDKLLRIYSLFHFIPGDPLAASAWRKDGGMHWLNTTPDSENA
;
A
#
# COMPACT_ATOMS: atom_id res chain seq x y z
N MET A 1 6.41 -3.76 2.17
CA MET A 1 5.87 -3.56 3.54
C MET A 1 6.80 -4.16 4.61
N ASN A 2 6.66 -3.85 5.91
CA ASN A 2 7.56 -4.39 6.95
C ASN A 2 7.25 -5.87 7.26
N HIS A 3 8.14 -6.77 6.85
CA HIS A 3 8.03 -8.21 7.04
C HIS A 3 7.89 -8.61 8.53
N GLU A 4 8.69 -7.99 9.41
CA GLU A 4 8.72 -8.30 10.85
C GLU A 4 7.42 -7.92 11.58
N PHE A 5 6.57 -7.09 10.99
CA PHE A 5 5.28 -6.75 11.57
C PHE A 5 4.14 -7.46 10.85
N HIS A 6 4.01 -7.28 9.54
CA HIS A 6 2.83 -7.73 8.78
C HIS A 6 2.69 -9.24 8.76
N TYR A 7 3.79 -9.96 8.55
CA TYR A 7 3.78 -11.43 8.55
C TYR A 7 3.37 -11.98 9.92
N TYR A 8 4.08 -11.57 10.98
CA TYR A 8 3.86 -12.11 12.31
C TYR A 8 2.52 -11.68 12.92
N ILE A 9 2.06 -10.45 12.68
CA ILE A 9 0.74 -10.02 13.19
C ILE A 9 -0.38 -10.80 12.50
N THR A 10 -0.27 -11.04 11.19
CA THR A 10 -1.24 -11.86 10.44
C THR A 10 -1.27 -13.29 10.97
N TYR A 11 -0.10 -13.88 11.21
CA TYR A 11 0.02 -15.20 11.84
C TYR A 11 -0.68 -15.24 13.22
N VAL A 12 -0.36 -14.27 14.09
CA VAL A 12 -0.94 -14.21 15.44
C VAL A 12 -2.45 -14.06 15.39
N ILE A 13 -2.98 -13.22 14.49
CA ILE A 13 -4.43 -13.05 14.31
C ILE A 13 -5.08 -14.38 13.87
N ALA A 14 -4.52 -15.05 12.85
CA ALA A 14 -5.05 -16.33 12.38
C ALA A 14 -4.99 -17.42 13.46
N ALA A 15 -3.87 -17.54 14.18
CA ALA A 15 -3.74 -18.47 15.29
C ALA A 15 -4.75 -18.19 16.40
N ARG A 16 -4.98 -16.91 16.74
CA ARG A 16 -5.98 -16.49 17.74
C ARG A 16 -7.42 -16.73 17.27
N ALA A 17 -7.66 -16.75 15.96
CA ALA A 17 -8.95 -17.14 15.38
C ALA A 17 -9.19 -18.66 15.38
N GLY A 18 -8.21 -19.47 15.83
CA GLY A 18 -8.35 -20.92 16.00
C GLY A 18 -7.79 -21.75 14.84
N PHE A 19 -7.06 -21.13 13.90
CA PHE A 19 -6.39 -21.89 12.84
C PHE A 19 -5.24 -22.73 13.40
N PRO A 20 -5.05 -23.98 12.92
CA PRO A 20 -3.86 -24.76 13.21
C PRO A 20 -2.58 -23.98 12.83
N PRO A 21 -1.43 -24.23 13.51
CA PRO A 21 -0.20 -23.50 13.23
C PRO A 21 0.22 -23.48 11.76
N GLN A 22 0.02 -24.58 11.05
CA GLN A 22 0.34 -24.73 9.63
C GLN A 22 -0.55 -23.84 8.75
N ASP A 23 -1.85 -23.79 9.03
CA ASP A 23 -2.80 -22.97 8.28
C ASP A 23 -2.61 -21.48 8.58
N ALA A 24 -2.35 -21.13 9.85
CA ALA A 24 -2.02 -19.75 10.23
C ALA A 24 -0.75 -19.27 9.52
N GLN A 25 0.27 -20.13 9.39
CA GLN A 25 1.47 -19.85 8.62
C GLN A 25 1.17 -19.70 7.14
N LEU A 26 0.33 -20.57 6.57
CA LEU A 26 -0.06 -20.50 5.17
C LEU A 26 -0.78 -19.19 4.85
N VAL A 27 -1.68 -18.73 5.73
CA VAL A 27 -2.35 -17.43 5.60
C VAL A 27 -1.33 -16.29 5.65
N ALA A 28 -0.47 -16.25 6.66
CA ALA A 28 0.55 -15.21 6.80
C ALA A 28 1.50 -15.15 5.59
N TYR A 29 1.95 -16.31 5.11
CA TYR A 29 2.80 -16.42 3.93
C TYR A 29 2.08 -15.98 2.65
N SER A 30 0.81 -16.37 2.50
CA SER A 30 -0.02 -15.95 1.36
C SER A 30 -0.26 -14.44 1.35
N SER A 31 -0.51 -13.84 2.53
CA SER A 31 -0.63 -12.40 2.68
C SER A 31 0.67 -11.67 2.33
N GLN A 32 1.82 -12.23 2.69
CA GLN A 32 3.13 -11.64 2.38
C GLN A 32 3.37 -11.48 0.87
N TYR A 33 2.83 -12.36 0.01
CA TYR A 33 2.93 -12.17 -1.44
C TYR A 33 2.26 -10.88 -1.93
N THR A 34 1.23 -10.38 -1.26
CA THR A 34 0.64 -9.06 -1.58
C THR A 34 1.58 -7.93 -1.17
N ASP A 35 2.33 -8.15 -0.08
CA ASP A 35 3.30 -7.20 0.46
C ASP A 35 4.58 -7.12 -0.37
N ASP A 36 4.97 -8.23 -1.00
CA ASP A 36 6.16 -8.36 -1.85
C ASP A 36 5.86 -8.09 -3.33
N ASN A 37 4.60 -7.85 -3.69
CA ASN A 37 4.18 -7.61 -5.07
C ASN A 37 4.41 -6.14 -5.48
N ASP A 38 5.69 -5.74 -5.51
CA ASP A 38 6.18 -4.43 -5.92
C ASP A 38 6.97 -4.44 -7.24
N ILE A 39 7.22 -5.62 -7.80
CA ILE A 39 7.91 -5.84 -9.09
C ILE A 39 7.04 -6.68 -10.03
N ILE A 40 7.11 -6.37 -11.33
CA ILE A 40 6.46 -7.18 -12.37
C ILE A 40 7.31 -8.42 -12.67
N PHE A 41 6.70 -9.58 -12.50
CA PHE A 41 7.15 -10.88 -12.95
C PHE A 41 6.36 -11.29 -14.19
N GLU A 42 7.05 -11.90 -15.15
CA GLU A 42 6.44 -12.48 -16.35
C GLU A 42 6.78 -13.98 -16.36
N ILE A 43 5.76 -14.81 -16.21
CA ILE A 43 5.83 -16.27 -16.21
C ILE A 43 5.44 -16.76 -17.60
N ASP A 44 6.12 -17.80 -18.10
CA ASP A 44 5.80 -18.46 -19.38
C ASP A 44 5.75 -17.51 -20.59
N ARG A 45 6.62 -16.48 -20.58
CA ARG A 45 6.73 -15.49 -21.65
C ARG A 45 6.76 -16.14 -23.05
N GLY A 46 5.86 -15.71 -23.92
CA GLY A 46 5.74 -16.20 -25.29
C GLY A 46 4.97 -17.52 -25.47
N ARG A 47 4.40 -18.08 -24.39
CA ARG A 47 3.53 -19.28 -24.44
C ARG A 47 2.07 -18.89 -24.21
N PRO A 48 1.10 -19.75 -24.58
CA PRO A 48 -0.32 -19.53 -24.25
C PRO A 48 -0.61 -19.47 -22.74
N THR A 49 0.29 -19.99 -21.91
CA THR A 49 0.23 -19.96 -20.45
C THR A 49 0.87 -18.71 -19.83
N ALA A 50 1.28 -17.73 -20.66
CA ALA A 50 1.93 -16.52 -20.18
C ALA A 50 1.07 -15.79 -19.15
N TYR A 51 1.69 -15.43 -18.03
CA TYR A 51 1.06 -14.67 -16.95
C TYR A 51 1.97 -13.55 -16.49
N GLY A 52 1.43 -12.35 -16.38
CA GLY A 52 2.09 -11.23 -15.71
C GLY A 52 1.26 -10.83 -14.49
N ASN A 53 1.91 -10.71 -13.34
CA ASN A 53 1.26 -10.08 -12.19
C ASN A 53 1.03 -8.60 -12.48
N TYR A 54 0.13 -8.01 -11.70
CA TYR A 54 0.02 -6.57 -11.59
C TYR A 54 0.42 -6.17 -10.18
N ILE A 55 1.36 -5.23 -10.05
CA ILE A 55 1.86 -4.85 -8.73
C ILE A 55 0.74 -4.25 -7.86
N SER A 56 0.80 -4.50 -6.56
CA SER A 56 -0.20 -4.05 -5.57
C SER A 56 0.30 -2.90 -4.72
N GLN A 57 1.61 -2.60 -4.73
CA GLN A 57 2.17 -1.47 -3.99
C GLN A 57 3.39 -0.86 -4.67
N THR A 58 3.83 0.29 -4.17
CA THR A 58 5.15 0.87 -4.45
C THR A 58 5.96 1.00 -3.18
N VAL A 59 7.24 0.70 -3.29
CA VAL A 59 8.20 0.86 -2.18
C VAL A 59 9.08 2.09 -2.40
N ASN A 60 9.22 2.57 -3.64
CA ASN A 60 10.05 3.74 -3.96
C ASN A 60 9.20 4.94 -4.40
N ILE A 61 8.84 5.77 -3.43
CA ILE A 61 8.06 7.00 -3.65
C ILE A 61 8.78 8.03 -4.54
N LEU A 62 10.10 7.92 -4.73
CA LEU A 62 10.89 8.83 -5.57
C LEU A 62 10.95 8.37 -7.04
N LYS A 63 10.43 7.19 -7.35
CA LYS A 63 10.34 6.65 -8.71
C LYS A 63 8.88 6.35 -9.07
N PRO A 64 8.01 7.37 -9.18
CA PRO A 64 6.64 7.18 -9.62
C PRO A 64 6.63 6.62 -11.05
N MET A 65 5.71 5.71 -11.34
CA MET A 65 5.47 5.23 -12.70
C MET A 65 4.03 5.56 -13.08
N ASP A 66 3.80 6.15 -14.25
CA ASP A 66 2.47 6.62 -14.68
C ASP A 66 1.41 5.52 -14.63
N LYS A 67 1.79 4.30 -15.01
CA LYS A 67 0.90 3.12 -14.99
C LYS A 67 0.47 2.73 -13.57
N LEU A 68 1.20 3.17 -12.54
CA LEU A 68 0.97 2.84 -11.13
C LEU A 68 0.22 3.92 -10.36
N LEU A 69 -0.02 5.09 -10.96
CA LEU A 69 -0.83 6.14 -10.33
C LEU A 69 -2.22 5.64 -9.90
N ARG A 70 -2.75 4.61 -10.57
CA ARG A 70 -4.04 3.99 -10.21
C ARG A 70 -4.03 3.20 -8.90
N ILE A 71 -2.87 2.71 -8.47
CA ILE A 71 -2.68 2.01 -7.18
C ILE A 71 -2.00 2.90 -6.15
N TYR A 72 -1.49 4.06 -6.57
CA TYR A 72 -1.22 5.15 -5.65
C TYR A 72 -2.58 5.67 -5.23
N SER A 73 -3.15 5.05 -4.19
CA SER A 73 -4.02 5.78 -3.29
C SER A 73 -3.18 6.95 -2.78
N LEU A 74 -3.21 8.04 -3.55
CA LEU A 74 -2.74 9.32 -3.11
C LEU A 74 -3.53 9.55 -1.83
N PHE A 75 -2.79 9.45 -0.74
CA PHE A 75 -3.18 9.80 0.60
C PHE A 75 -3.94 8.75 1.42
N HIS A 76 -3.30 8.37 2.54
CA HIS A 76 -4.00 8.06 3.80
C HIS A 76 -4.64 9.32 4.43
N PHE A 77 -4.46 10.48 3.79
CA PHE A 77 -4.80 11.82 4.29
C PHE A 77 -5.58 12.59 3.23
N ILE A 78 -6.90 12.59 3.32
CA ILE A 78 -7.73 13.26 2.32
C ILE A 78 -7.46 14.77 2.39
N PRO A 79 -7.29 15.49 1.26
CA PRO A 79 -7.13 16.94 1.26
C PRO A 79 -8.20 17.61 2.12
N GLY A 80 -7.77 18.55 2.97
CA GLY A 80 -8.65 19.27 3.89
C GLY A 80 -8.90 20.69 3.43
N ASP A 81 -9.15 21.61 4.37
CA ASP A 81 -9.34 23.02 4.05
C ASP A 81 -7.99 23.70 3.77
N PRO A 82 -7.67 24.05 2.51
CA PRO A 82 -6.40 24.68 2.16
C PRO A 82 -6.25 26.09 2.72
N LEU A 83 -7.33 26.72 3.20
CA LEU A 83 -7.33 28.05 3.81
C LEU A 83 -7.13 28.02 5.33
N ALA A 84 -7.24 26.85 5.96
CA ALA A 84 -7.04 26.70 7.39
C ALA A 84 -5.64 27.19 7.80
N ALA A 85 -5.54 27.82 8.98
CA ALA A 85 -4.26 28.30 9.50
C ALA A 85 -3.22 27.18 9.65
N SER A 86 -3.68 25.94 9.92
CA SER A 86 -2.84 24.74 9.97
C SER A 86 -2.25 24.33 8.62
N ALA A 87 -2.82 24.80 7.50
CA ALA A 87 -2.34 24.51 6.15
C ALA A 87 -1.24 25.49 5.68
N TRP A 88 -0.97 26.56 6.43
CA TRP A 88 -0.06 27.63 6.01
C TRP A 88 1.40 27.16 6.01
N ARG A 89 2.02 27.26 4.85
CA ARG A 89 3.43 26.93 4.66
C ARG A 89 4.31 28.12 5.01
N LYS A 90 5.49 27.85 5.57
CA LYS A 90 6.48 28.89 5.91
C LYS A 90 7.05 29.63 4.70
N ASP A 91 6.94 29.04 3.51
CA ASP A 91 7.38 29.64 2.24
C ASP A 91 6.30 30.50 1.58
N GLY A 92 5.12 30.65 2.19
CA GLY A 92 3.99 31.40 1.64
C GLY A 92 3.25 30.69 0.49
N GLY A 93 3.67 29.47 0.13
CA GLY A 93 2.98 28.67 -0.87
C GLY A 93 1.67 28.08 -0.37
N MET A 94 0.75 27.79 -1.29
CA MET A 94 -0.51 27.09 -1.03
C MET A 94 -0.64 25.93 -2.01
N HIS A 95 -1.25 24.81 -1.58
CA HIS A 95 -1.56 23.70 -2.47
C HIS A 95 -2.97 23.14 -2.17
N TRP A 96 -3.79 22.96 -3.22
CA TRP A 96 -5.16 22.47 -3.08
C TRP A 96 -5.26 21.04 -2.52
N LEU A 97 -4.21 20.25 -2.69
CA LEU A 97 -4.14 18.88 -2.17
C LEU A 97 -3.44 18.80 -0.80
N ASN A 98 -3.37 19.91 -0.06
CA ASN A 98 -2.79 19.88 1.28
C ASN A 98 -3.77 19.25 2.28
N THR A 99 -3.24 18.46 3.19
CA THR A 99 -4.02 17.70 4.17
C THR A 99 -4.04 18.46 5.49
N THR A 100 -5.21 18.66 6.08
CA THR A 100 -5.34 19.37 7.35
C THR A 100 -5.85 18.43 8.44
N PRO A 101 -5.51 18.69 9.72
CA PRO A 101 -6.15 18.00 10.84
C PRO A 101 -7.67 18.10 10.75
N ASP A 102 -8.36 17.04 11.18
CA ASP A 102 -9.82 16.97 11.30
C ASP A 102 -10.59 17.38 10.03
N SER A 103 -10.04 17.04 8.85
CA SER A 103 -10.68 17.28 7.55
C SER A 103 -12.06 16.61 7.48
N GLU A 104 -13.11 17.37 7.13
CA GLU A 104 -14.46 16.84 6.87
C GLU A 104 -14.53 15.92 5.63
N ASN A 105 -13.48 15.91 4.80
CA ASN A 105 -13.40 15.06 3.62
C ASN A 105 -12.90 13.64 3.94
N ALA A 106 -12.41 13.38 5.17
CA ALA A 106 -11.80 12.12 5.60
C ALA A 106 -12.83 11.07 6.04
#